data_AF-A0A139A4P2-F1
#
_entry.id   AF-A0A139A4P2-F1
#
_cell.length_a   1.000
_cell.length_b   1.000
_cell.length_c   1.000
_cell.angle_alpha   90.00
_cell.angle_beta   90.00
_cell.angle_gamma   90.00
#
_symmetry.space_group_name_H-M   'P 1'
#
loop_
_entity.id
_entity.type
_entity.pdbx_description
1 polymer ?
#
loop_
_entity_poly.entity_id
_entity_poly.type
_entity_poly.pdbx_seq_one_letter_code
_entity_poly.pdbx_strand_id
1 'polypeptide(L)'
;MDGSILSEETQLMGLVHQLVEINAAAAALSASEGSRRDNLWDENGTETGVEEPDTTLRLHEEATTDEIGADAVDSLAVAVSEDFQMAQILKTVSRNGRQEAFLGQLELFIARKESEIERVCNFHYEEFAQAVEQLLRIRFDSSRLKNTIAELNAQLQESGAKLLETTKLLATNHRTLLNIDSAHATLQSCLRLLERANKVFIQMDNRRFYAALRGLEELEQGIAITQVAVGQTSREGEKEKARMADLTFVKYLEESIPTLRERIRDEVTKETKDWLVHVRELSRKVGRLAMEQTAYRQARVHAAMTGVAPGQPTPEGEQPQQKRKVSLSVELVLNEANEENLVDNETVKIDFRPLYQGLHIHTTLGLRDQFKTQYESDRRAQLDLVLSSHFTLRGVEDMVGFESFLWDIVGFFVVESVVGETGGGLRTRAAIEKLWESAVTSILSVTSSNLQDCGSPDLFLEIKLLLITFIQTLEGYDYNVERLYELMGGLFARYAELMKVGASERIRMIVELDDFSPMIIDNQSQYEQLPRSLRLSPIAKSGLGGASAALRNVFPRTLPFSKGVFQVCDIVRKFINGYYRFAEGFMH
;
A
#
# COMPACT_ATOMS: atom_id res chain seq x y z
N MET A 1 -9.13 0.35 41.19
CA MET A 1 -8.94 -0.94 41.87
C MET A 1 -7.47 -1.31 41.96
N ASP A 2 -6.63 -0.87 41.03
CA ASP A 2 -5.19 -1.21 40.99
C ASP A 2 -4.33 -0.67 42.15
N GLY A 3 -4.72 0.45 42.78
CA GLY A 3 -3.98 1.00 43.93
C GLY A 3 -4.10 0.19 45.23
N SER A 4 -5.17 -0.60 45.37
CA SER A 4 -5.38 -1.48 46.53
C SER A 4 -4.48 -2.71 46.48
N ILE A 5 -4.25 -3.23 45.26
CA ILE A 5 -3.52 -4.48 45.03
C ILE A 5 -2.02 -4.28 45.26
N LEU A 6 -1.46 -3.15 44.81
CA LEU A 6 -0.07 -2.77 45.07
C LEU A 6 0.23 -2.53 46.56
N SER A 7 -0.76 -2.05 47.32
CA SER A 7 -0.65 -1.87 48.78
C SER A 7 -0.64 -3.21 49.52
N GLU A 8 -1.41 -4.20 49.06
CA GLU A 8 -1.42 -5.54 49.65
C GLU A 8 -0.14 -6.33 49.29
N GLU A 9 0.40 -6.14 48.09
CA GLU A 9 1.64 -6.80 47.63
C GLU A 9 2.87 -6.30 48.43
N THR A 10 2.94 -5.00 48.71
CA THR A 10 4.00 -4.41 49.54
C THR A 10 3.90 -4.85 51.01
N GLN A 11 2.68 -5.01 51.54
CA GLN A 11 2.47 -5.55 52.89
C GLN A 11 2.87 -7.04 53.00
N LEU A 12 2.55 -7.85 51.98
CA LEU A 12 2.96 -9.25 51.91
C LEU A 12 4.48 -9.41 51.82
N MET A 13 5.15 -8.60 51.01
CA MET A 13 6.61 -8.61 50.92
C MET A 13 7.28 -8.18 52.23
N GLY A 14 6.69 -7.21 52.94
CA GLY A 14 7.15 -6.81 54.27
C GLY A 14 7.05 -7.93 55.31
N LEU A 15 5.95 -8.70 55.30
CA LEU A 15 5.75 -9.85 56.17
C LEU A 15 6.72 -11.00 55.88
N VAL A 16 7.03 -11.25 54.60
CA VAL A 16 8.02 -12.26 54.19
C VAL A 16 9.42 -11.88 54.67
N HIS A 17 9.81 -10.60 54.58
CA HIS A 17 11.11 -10.14 55.08
C HIS A 17 11.22 -10.31 56.60
N GLN A 18 10.17 -9.96 57.36
CA GLN A 18 10.13 -10.15 58.81
C GLN A 18 10.23 -11.63 59.22
N LEU A 19 9.58 -12.54 58.48
CA LEU A 19 9.68 -13.99 58.72
C LEU A 19 11.09 -14.53 58.48
N VAL A 20 11.81 -14.01 57.48
CA VAL A 20 13.21 -14.39 57.19
C VAL A 20 14.14 -13.91 58.31
N GLU A 21 13.95 -12.68 58.81
CA GLU A 21 14.74 -12.14 59.93
C GLU A 21 14.51 -12.92 61.23
N ILE A 22 13.26 -13.30 61.53
CA ILE A 22 12.93 -14.12 62.70
C ILE A 22 13.56 -15.52 62.59
N ASN A 23 13.57 -16.12 61.40
CA ASN A 23 14.17 -17.43 61.19
C ASN A 23 15.72 -17.38 61.28
N ALA A 24 16.33 -16.29 60.81
CA ALA A 24 17.77 -16.04 60.95
C ALA A 24 18.16 -15.83 62.43
N ALA A 25 17.34 -15.10 63.19
CA ALA A 25 17.55 -14.91 64.62
C ALA A 25 17.39 -16.23 65.41
N ALA A 26 16.42 -17.06 65.04
CA ALA A 26 16.22 -18.39 65.64
C ALA A 26 17.39 -19.35 65.35
N ALA A 27 17.97 -19.30 64.15
CA ALA A 27 19.16 -20.06 63.78
C ALA A 27 20.43 -19.58 64.52
N ALA A 28 20.57 -18.27 64.77
CA ALA A 28 21.68 -17.73 65.56
C ALA A 28 21.61 -18.14 67.05
N LEU A 29 20.39 -18.21 67.61
CA LEU A 29 20.15 -18.68 68.98
C LEU A 29 20.50 -20.16 69.15
N SER A 30 20.12 -21.03 68.20
CA SER A 30 20.46 -22.46 68.25
C SER A 30 21.96 -22.73 68.06
N ALA A 31 22.67 -21.90 67.29
CA ALA A 31 24.12 -21.97 67.15
C ALA A 31 24.86 -21.56 68.44
N SER A 32 24.33 -20.60 69.20
CA SER A 32 24.95 -20.14 70.46
C SER A 32 24.82 -21.16 71.59
N GLU A 33 23.77 -21.98 71.61
CA GLU A 33 23.58 -23.05 72.60
C GLU A 33 24.47 -24.28 72.31
N GLY A 34 24.83 -24.52 71.05
CA GLY A 34 25.77 -25.57 70.65
C GLY A 34 27.22 -25.28 71.07
N SER A 35 27.66 -24.03 70.98
CA SER A 35 29.06 -23.64 71.25
C SER A 35 29.44 -23.63 72.74
N ARG A 36 28.48 -23.73 73.66
CA ARG A 36 28.74 -23.65 75.11
C ARG A 36 28.97 -25.03 75.78
N ARG A 37 28.90 -26.13 75.01
CA ARG A 37 29.07 -27.51 75.52
C ARG A 37 30.40 -28.18 75.17
N ASP A 38 31.22 -27.61 74.27
CA ASP A 38 32.40 -28.30 73.71
C ASP A 38 33.78 -27.78 74.17
N ASN A 39 33.87 -26.90 75.17
CA ASN A 39 35.17 -26.41 75.68
C ASN A 39 35.59 -27.10 77.00
N LEU A 40 35.57 -28.43 77.02
CA LEU A 40 36.32 -29.26 77.96
C LEU A 40 37.19 -30.17 77.08
N TRP A 41 38.46 -30.36 77.46
CA TRP A 41 39.55 -31.09 76.75
C TRP A 41 40.31 -30.28 75.67
N ASP A 42 41.46 -29.67 76.03
CA ASP A 42 42.78 -30.29 75.76
C ASP A 42 43.96 -29.43 76.22
N GLU A 43 45.07 -30.14 76.44
CA GLU A 43 46.35 -29.77 77.04
C GLU A 43 47.29 -28.98 76.11
N ASN A 44 48.05 -28.02 76.68
CA ASN A 44 49.53 -27.94 76.71
C ASN A 44 50.10 -26.50 76.58
N GLY A 45 50.80 -26.11 77.65
CA GLY A 45 52.11 -25.43 77.68
C GLY A 45 52.35 -24.16 76.86
N THR A 46 52.57 -23.04 77.55
CA THR A 46 53.92 -22.43 77.68
C THR A 46 53.90 -21.26 78.66
N GLU A 47 55.01 -21.13 79.39
CA GLU A 47 55.28 -20.26 80.53
C GLU A 47 55.40 -18.77 80.19
N THR A 48 55.06 -17.93 81.16
CA THR A 48 55.82 -16.80 81.74
C THR A 48 54.88 -16.17 82.79
N GLY A 49 55.17 -16.00 84.08
CA GLY A 49 56.42 -15.82 84.81
C GLY A 49 56.32 -14.46 85.52
N VAL A 50 56.37 -14.47 86.87
CA VAL A 50 56.77 -13.34 87.77
C VAL A 50 55.64 -12.30 87.99
N GLU A 51 55.20 -11.86 89.20
CA GLU A 51 55.64 -11.91 90.60
C GLU A 51 54.44 -11.53 91.51
N GLU A 52 54.31 -12.12 92.69
CA GLU A 52 53.55 -11.55 93.83
C GLU A 52 54.36 -10.40 94.46
N PRO A 53 53.74 -9.55 95.31
CA PRO A 53 53.88 -9.84 96.73
C PRO A 53 52.61 -9.57 97.56
N ASP A 54 52.22 -10.60 98.31
CA ASP A 54 52.07 -10.63 99.76
C ASP A 54 51.90 -9.30 100.53
N THR A 55 50.84 -9.22 101.34
CA THR A 55 50.94 -8.67 102.70
C THR A 55 49.72 -9.07 103.53
N THR A 56 49.92 -10.09 104.36
CA THR A 56 49.18 -10.31 105.59
C THR A 56 49.84 -9.56 106.74
N LEU A 57 49.06 -8.96 107.65
CA LEU A 57 49.41 -8.62 109.05
C LEU A 57 48.07 -8.30 109.75
N ARG A 58 47.48 -9.23 110.52
CA ARG A 58 47.73 -9.56 111.95
C ARG A 58 47.60 -8.35 112.88
N LEU A 59 46.72 -8.44 113.87
CA LEU A 59 46.97 -8.34 115.33
C LEU A 59 45.74 -8.97 116.02
N HIS A 60 45.83 -10.16 116.64
CA HIS A 60 46.35 -10.49 117.99
C HIS A 60 45.61 -9.83 119.15
N GLU A 61 44.94 -10.66 119.95
CA GLU A 61 44.98 -10.74 121.42
C GLU A 61 43.96 -11.81 121.84
N GLU A 62 44.07 -12.58 122.90
CA GLU A 62 45.13 -13.14 123.72
C GLU A 62 44.40 -14.22 124.54
N ALA A 63 45.04 -15.36 124.80
CA ALA A 63 44.39 -16.47 125.49
C ALA A 63 44.23 -16.21 126.99
N THR A 64 43.06 -16.56 127.55
CA THR A 64 42.95 -17.00 128.94
C THR A 64 42.70 -18.50 128.96
N THR A 65 43.69 -19.20 129.50
CA THR A 65 43.80 -20.64 129.65
C THR A 65 42.80 -21.16 130.69
N ASP A 66 41.70 -21.79 130.24
CA ASP A 66 41.04 -22.91 130.95
C ASP A 66 39.91 -23.61 130.13
N GLU A 67 39.60 -23.20 128.89
CA GLU A 67 38.46 -23.73 128.12
C GLU A 67 38.82 -24.53 126.85
N ILE A 68 39.99 -25.19 126.82
CA ILE A 68 40.53 -25.83 125.59
C ILE A 68 39.63 -26.97 125.03
N GLY A 69 38.65 -27.48 125.79
CA GLY A 69 37.70 -28.50 125.30
C GLY A 69 36.55 -27.95 124.45
N ALA A 70 35.91 -26.86 124.88
CA ALA A 70 34.74 -26.29 124.17
C ALA A 70 35.15 -25.58 122.88
N ASP A 71 36.26 -24.84 122.93
CA ASP A 71 36.81 -24.12 121.76
C ASP A 71 37.20 -25.05 120.61
N ALA A 72 37.61 -26.29 120.90
CA ALA A 72 37.99 -27.26 119.86
C ALA A 72 36.78 -27.76 119.05
N VAL A 73 35.58 -27.78 119.63
CA VAL A 73 34.34 -28.25 118.97
C VAL A 73 33.63 -27.12 118.24
N ASP A 74 33.60 -25.91 118.80
CA ASP A 74 33.10 -24.72 118.08
C ASP A 74 34.04 -24.34 116.93
N SER A 75 35.37 -24.52 117.09
CA SER A 75 36.32 -24.40 115.97
C SER A 75 36.11 -25.47 114.88
N LEU A 76 35.63 -26.67 115.25
CA LEU A 76 35.27 -27.72 114.28
C LEU A 76 34.03 -27.32 113.47
N ALA A 77 33.03 -26.68 114.09
CA ALA A 77 31.83 -26.21 113.40
C ALA A 77 32.14 -25.13 112.34
N VAL A 78 33.13 -24.27 112.61
CA VAL A 78 33.64 -23.30 111.62
C VAL A 78 34.52 -24.00 110.57
N ALA A 79 35.35 -24.95 110.97
CA ALA A 79 36.26 -25.69 110.10
C ALA A 79 35.55 -26.67 109.12
N VAL A 80 34.33 -27.13 109.38
CA VAL A 80 33.56 -27.95 108.43
C VAL A 80 33.23 -27.19 107.14
N SER A 81 33.34 -25.85 107.14
CA SER A 81 33.18 -25.04 105.92
C SER A 81 34.45 -25.02 105.04
N GLU A 82 35.62 -25.43 105.57
CA GLU A 82 36.90 -25.44 104.86
C GLU A 82 37.63 -26.78 105.09
N ASP A 83 37.53 -27.69 104.12
CA ASP A 83 38.02 -29.10 104.16
C ASP A 83 39.47 -29.30 104.68
N PHE A 84 40.30 -28.26 104.72
CA PHE A 84 41.70 -28.34 105.09
C PHE A 84 41.97 -28.35 106.61
N GLN A 85 41.06 -27.83 107.44
CA GLN A 85 41.32 -27.65 108.88
C GLN A 85 40.96 -28.87 109.75
N MET A 86 40.17 -29.81 109.20
CA MET A 86 39.67 -30.99 109.91
C MET A 86 40.79 -31.99 110.30
N ALA A 87 41.78 -32.17 109.43
CA ALA A 87 42.89 -33.13 109.65
C ALA A 87 43.86 -32.69 110.77
N GLN A 88 44.04 -31.37 110.96
CA GLN A 88 44.93 -30.81 111.97
C GLN A 88 44.35 -30.96 113.38
N ILE A 89 43.04 -30.73 113.51
CA ILE A 89 42.30 -30.87 114.77
C ILE A 89 42.28 -32.35 115.20
N LEU A 90 41.99 -33.29 114.30
CA LEU A 90 42.06 -34.73 114.57
C LEU A 90 43.47 -35.20 115.01
N LYS A 91 44.54 -34.64 114.41
CA LYS A 91 45.93 -34.93 114.82
C LYS A 91 46.25 -34.44 116.23
N THR A 92 45.78 -33.25 116.61
CA THR A 92 46.01 -32.69 117.96
C THR A 92 45.25 -33.45 119.05
N VAL A 93 44.02 -33.89 118.77
CA VAL A 93 43.20 -34.68 119.71
C VAL A 93 43.77 -36.08 119.92
N SER A 94 44.25 -36.73 118.85
CA SER A 94 44.90 -38.06 118.92
C SER A 94 46.23 -38.01 119.70
N ARG A 95 47.03 -36.96 119.49
CA ARG A 95 48.32 -36.78 120.19
C ARG A 95 48.17 -36.49 121.69
N ASN A 96 47.05 -35.89 122.09
CA ASN A 96 46.80 -35.51 123.49
C ASN A 96 46.02 -36.58 124.29
N GLY A 97 45.69 -37.74 123.69
CA GLY A 97 45.01 -38.85 124.37
C GLY A 97 43.58 -38.55 124.85
N ARG A 98 42.95 -37.48 124.36
CA ARG A 98 41.61 -37.02 124.75
C ARG A 98 40.53 -37.38 123.70
N GLN A 99 40.62 -38.59 123.13
CA GLN A 99 39.70 -39.05 122.09
C GLN A 99 38.27 -39.23 122.63
N GLU A 100 38.10 -39.80 123.83
CA GLU A 100 36.78 -40.02 124.43
C GLU A 100 36.08 -38.72 124.81
N ALA A 101 36.82 -37.72 125.31
CA ALA A 101 36.23 -36.41 125.65
C ALA A 101 35.76 -35.64 124.41
N PHE A 102 36.49 -35.75 123.29
CA PHE A 102 36.10 -35.15 122.02
C PHE A 102 34.90 -35.87 121.38
N LEU A 103 34.88 -37.20 121.40
CA LEU A 103 33.72 -37.98 120.94
C LEU A 103 32.47 -37.66 121.77
N GLY A 104 32.59 -37.54 123.10
CA GLY A 104 31.48 -37.15 123.96
C GLY A 104 30.96 -35.74 123.67
N GLN A 105 31.83 -34.77 123.39
CA GLN A 105 31.40 -33.43 123.00
C GLN A 105 30.85 -33.38 121.56
N LEU A 106 31.35 -34.20 120.64
CA LEU A 106 30.82 -34.32 119.28
C LEU A 106 29.45 -34.98 119.29
N GLU A 107 29.22 -36.01 120.11
CA GLU A 107 27.89 -36.60 120.31
C GLU A 107 26.91 -35.58 120.89
N LEU A 108 27.33 -34.76 121.86
CA LEU A 108 26.51 -33.66 122.37
C LEU A 108 26.24 -32.58 121.31
N PHE A 109 27.20 -32.30 120.42
CA PHE A 109 27.02 -31.35 119.32
C PHE A 109 26.08 -31.90 118.24
N ILE A 110 26.23 -33.18 117.86
CA ILE A 110 25.34 -33.86 116.92
C ILE A 110 23.92 -33.88 117.50
N ALA A 111 23.75 -34.29 118.76
CA ALA A 111 22.44 -34.27 119.41
C ALA A 111 21.83 -32.86 119.47
N ARG A 112 22.64 -31.82 119.70
CA ARG A 112 22.20 -30.42 119.68
C ARG A 112 21.78 -29.98 118.28
N LYS A 113 22.54 -30.34 117.24
CA LYS A 113 22.24 -29.99 115.85
C LYS A 113 21.09 -30.80 115.28
N GLU A 114 20.96 -32.07 115.62
CA GLU A 114 19.79 -32.89 115.32
C GLU A 114 18.55 -32.31 116.00
N SER A 115 18.63 -31.89 117.26
CA SER A 115 17.52 -31.21 117.93
C SER A 115 17.18 -29.85 117.30
N GLU A 116 18.19 -29.09 116.87
CA GLU A 116 17.99 -27.82 116.16
C GLU A 116 17.34 -28.03 114.78
N ILE A 117 17.82 -29.02 114.02
CA ILE A 117 17.25 -29.43 112.73
C ILE A 117 15.85 -29.98 112.93
N GLU A 118 15.58 -30.83 113.91
CA GLU A 118 14.24 -31.32 114.24
C GLU A 118 13.32 -30.17 114.63
N ARG A 119 13.79 -29.16 115.37
CA ARG A 119 12.98 -27.99 115.72
C ARG A 119 12.66 -27.14 114.49
N VAL A 120 13.63 -26.91 113.62
CA VAL A 120 13.45 -26.13 112.37
C VAL A 120 12.58 -26.91 111.36
N CYS A 121 12.80 -28.21 111.21
CA CYS A 121 12.00 -29.10 110.39
C CYS A 121 10.58 -29.22 110.94
N ASN A 122 10.35 -29.32 112.25
CA ASN A 122 9.00 -29.34 112.82
C ASN A 122 8.28 -27.99 112.68
N PHE A 123 9.01 -26.87 112.70
CA PHE A 123 8.42 -25.54 112.55
C PHE A 123 8.10 -25.20 111.08
N HIS A 124 8.89 -25.69 110.12
CA HIS A 124 8.75 -25.36 108.69
C HIS A 124 8.45 -26.57 107.78
N TYR A 125 8.10 -27.74 108.33
CA TYR A 125 7.81 -28.95 107.54
C TYR A 125 6.67 -28.71 106.54
N GLU A 126 5.64 -27.98 106.97
CA GLU A 126 4.46 -27.70 106.16
C GLU A 126 4.80 -26.76 104.99
N GLU A 127 5.59 -25.71 105.25
CA GLU A 127 6.07 -24.78 104.23
C GLU A 127 7.05 -25.44 103.25
N PHE A 128 7.95 -26.30 103.74
CA PHE A 128 8.88 -27.06 102.91
C PHE A 128 8.17 -28.09 102.04
N ALA A 129 7.21 -28.83 102.60
CA ALA A 129 6.40 -29.77 101.84
C ALA A 129 5.58 -29.05 100.75
N GLN A 130 4.99 -27.89 101.07
CA GLN A 130 4.30 -27.06 100.09
C GLN A 130 5.25 -26.54 99.00
N ALA A 131 6.47 -26.11 99.34
CA ALA A 131 7.45 -25.65 98.36
C ALA A 131 7.91 -26.78 97.42
N VAL A 132 8.12 -28.00 97.94
CA VAL A 132 8.46 -29.18 97.13
C VAL A 132 7.28 -29.57 96.23
N GLU A 133 6.05 -29.54 96.74
CA GLU A 133 4.85 -29.80 95.93
C GLU A 133 4.68 -28.75 94.82
N GLN A 134 4.90 -27.46 95.13
CA GLN A 134 4.89 -26.38 94.13
C GLN A 134 5.98 -26.56 93.07
N LEU A 135 7.19 -26.97 93.45
CA LEU A 135 8.29 -27.18 92.52
C LEU A 135 8.04 -28.39 91.61
N LEU A 136 7.45 -29.46 92.16
CA LEU A 136 6.97 -30.60 91.37
C LEU A 136 5.83 -30.21 90.42
N ARG A 137 4.91 -29.35 90.87
CA ARG A 137 3.81 -28.83 90.06
C ARG A 137 4.30 -27.93 88.93
N ILE A 138 5.23 -27.03 89.21
CA ILE A 138 5.91 -26.19 88.20
C ILE A 138 6.67 -27.07 87.21
N ARG A 139 7.37 -28.11 87.68
CA ARG A 139 8.06 -29.05 86.79
C ARG A 139 7.07 -29.79 85.88
N PHE A 140 5.94 -30.23 86.41
CA PHE A 140 4.88 -30.87 85.64
C PHE A 140 4.26 -29.90 84.63
N ASP A 141 3.90 -28.69 85.05
CA ASP A 141 3.31 -27.65 84.20
C ASP A 141 4.30 -27.18 83.12
N SER A 142 5.59 -27.07 83.43
CA SER A 142 6.64 -26.72 82.48
C SER A 142 6.89 -27.86 81.46
N SER A 143 6.83 -29.12 81.90
CA SER A 143 6.86 -30.27 80.98
C SER A 143 5.61 -30.31 80.10
N ARG A 144 4.44 -30.00 80.63
CA ARG A 144 3.19 -29.92 79.87
C ARG A 144 3.24 -28.78 78.86
N LEU A 145 3.71 -27.62 79.25
CA LEU A 145 3.89 -26.47 78.37
C LEU A 145 4.85 -26.79 77.23
N LYS A 146 5.99 -27.44 77.53
CA LYS A 146 6.94 -27.91 76.53
C LYS A 146 6.29 -28.86 75.52
N ASN A 147 5.49 -29.82 75.99
CA ASN A 147 4.77 -30.74 75.11
C ASN A 147 3.74 -30.02 74.25
N THR A 148 2.97 -29.08 74.82
CA THR A 148 2.02 -28.28 74.04
C THR A 148 2.71 -27.37 73.02
N ILE A 149 3.86 -26.79 73.34
CA ILE A 149 4.65 -25.98 72.40
C ILE A 149 5.17 -26.86 71.26
N ALA A 150 5.66 -28.07 71.56
CA ALA A 150 6.11 -29.02 70.55
C ALA A 150 4.97 -29.46 69.62
N GLU A 151 3.79 -29.74 70.18
CA GLU A 151 2.59 -30.09 69.42
C GLU A 151 2.11 -28.94 68.55
N LEU A 152 2.06 -27.72 69.09
CA LEU A 152 1.64 -26.53 68.35
C LEU A 152 2.64 -26.17 67.25
N ASN A 153 3.94 -26.34 67.49
CA ASN A 153 4.97 -26.20 66.46
C ASN A 153 4.83 -27.25 65.35
N ALA A 154 4.53 -28.51 65.69
CA ALA A 154 4.28 -29.54 64.69
C ALA A 154 3.04 -29.21 63.84
N GLN A 155 1.94 -28.77 64.47
CA GLN A 155 0.73 -28.33 63.75
C GLN A 155 0.99 -27.08 62.89
N LEU A 156 1.81 -26.13 63.36
CA LEU A 156 2.20 -24.95 62.61
C LEU A 156 3.06 -25.31 61.39
N GLN A 157 3.99 -26.25 61.52
CA GLN A 157 4.79 -26.74 60.40
C GLN A 157 3.94 -27.49 59.38
N GLU A 158 3.00 -28.34 59.83
CA GLU A 158 2.10 -29.06 58.93
C GLU A 158 1.18 -28.10 58.16
N SER A 159 0.56 -27.14 58.86
CA SER A 159 -0.28 -26.11 58.22
C SER A 159 0.53 -25.17 57.32
N GLY A 160 1.74 -24.80 57.73
CA GLY A 160 2.68 -24.01 56.94
C GLY A 160 3.14 -24.73 55.67
N ALA A 161 3.38 -26.05 55.72
CA ALA A 161 3.73 -26.85 54.55
C ALA A 161 2.58 -26.93 53.55
N LYS A 162 1.33 -27.15 54.02
CA LYS A 162 0.12 -27.12 53.18
C LYS A 162 -0.11 -25.74 52.56
N LEU A 163 0.14 -24.67 53.31
CA LEU A 163 0.05 -23.30 52.80
C LEU A 163 1.13 -23.02 51.74
N LEU A 164 2.35 -23.51 51.94
CA LEU A 164 3.43 -23.39 50.96
C LEU A 164 3.10 -24.13 49.66
N GLU A 165 2.50 -25.31 49.75
CA GLU A 165 2.07 -26.07 48.57
C GLU A 165 0.95 -25.36 47.80
N THR A 166 -0.09 -24.89 48.51
CA THR A 166 -1.19 -24.14 47.89
C THR A 166 -0.75 -22.81 47.28
N THR A 167 0.18 -22.09 47.91
CA THR A 167 0.76 -20.86 47.35
C THR A 167 1.62 -21.12 46.11
N LYS A 168 2.40 -22.22 46.08
CA LYS A 168 3.11 -22.66 44.86
C LYS A 168 2.13 -22.98 43.73
N LEU A 169 1.06 -23.73 44.02
CA LEU A 169 0.01 -24.03 43.04
C LEU A 169 -0.64 -22.74 42.52
N LEU A 170 -0.93 -21.78 43.40
CA LEU A 170 -1.49 -20.48 43.03
C LEU A 170 -0.53 -19.69 42.13
N ALA A 171 0.77 -19.66 42.45
CA ALA A 171 1.78 -19.01 41.61
C ALA A 171 1.89 -19.67 40.22
N THR A 172 1.84 -21.00 40.16
CA THR A 172 1.83 -21.70 38.86
C THR A 172 0.56 -21.41 38.06
N ASN A 173 -0.60 -21.35 38.72
CA ASN A 173 -1.87 -21.00 38.08
C ASN A 173 -1.89 -19.54 37.61
N HIS A 174 -1.30 -18.62 38.37
CA HIS A 174 -1.19 -17.24 37.93
C HIS A 174 -0.30 -17.12 36.68
N ARG A 175 0.82 -17.86 36.64
CA ARG A 175 1.68 -17.91 35.46
C ARG A 175 0.99 -18.54 34.25
N THR A 176 0.16 -19.58 34.43
CA THR A 176 -0.62 -20.14 33.33
C THR A 176 -1.68 -19.16 32.83
N LEU A 177 -2.35 -18.42 33.71
CA LEU A 177 -3.29 -17.35 33.33
C LEU A 177 -2.61 -16.25 32.51
N LEU A 178 -1.45 -15.76 32.94
CA LEU A 178 -0.68 -14.76 32.17
C LEU A 178 -0.27 -15.29 30.78
N ASN A 179 0.12 -16.57 30.69
CA ASN A 179 0.40 -17.20 29.40
C ASN A 179 -0.85 -17.32 28.52
N ILE A 180 -2.01 -17.62 29.11
CA ILE A 180 -3.30 -17.69 28.39
C ILE A 180 -3.70 -16.30 27.88
N ASP A 181 -3.53 -15.25 28.69
CA ASP A 181 -3.85 -13.88 28.29
C ASP A 181 -2.93 -13.38 27.17
N SER A 182 -1.63 -13.68 27.24
CA SER A 182 -0.69 -13.42 26.13
C SER A 182 -1.09 -14.21 24.86
N ALA A 183 -1.41 -15.50 24.98
CA ALA A 183 -1.86 -16.31 23.86
C ALA A 183 -3.15 -15.77 23.23
N HIS A 184 -4.08 -15.28 24.05
CA HIS A 184 -5.31 -14.66 23.58
C HIS A 184 -5.03 -13.34 22.84
N ALA A 185 -4.17 -12.47 23.37
CA ALA A 185 -3.80 -11.20 22.73
C ALA A 185 -3.08 -11.40 21.38
N THR A 186 -2.20 -12.41 21.30
CA THR A 186 -1.51 -12.79 20.05
C THR A 186 -2.50 -13.36 19.03
N LEU A 187 -3.40 -14.27 19.42
CA LEU A 187 -4.45 -14.80 18.55
C LEU A 187 -5.38 -13.70 18.00
N GLN A 188 -5.81 -12.76 18.84
CA GLN A 188 -6.62 -11.62 18.40
C GLN A 188 -5.88 -10.74 17.37
N SER A 189 -4.56 -10.60 17.52
CA SER A 189 -3.75 -9.84 16.56
C SER A 189 -3.60 -10.59 15.22
N CYS A 190 -3.39 -11.91 15.26
CA CYS A 190 -3.38 -12.75 14.06
C CYS A 190 -4.72 -12.73 13.32
N LEU A 191 -5.84 -12.77 14.05
CA LEU A 191 -7.18 -12.71 13.45
C LEU A 191 -7.41 -11.37 12.73
N ARG A 192 -7.02 -10.25 13.34
CA ARG A 192 -7.09 -8.92 12.69
C ARG A 192 -6.23 -8.84 11.43
N LEU A 193 -5.04 -9.44 11.43
CA LEU A 193 -4.19 -9.50 10.23
C LEU A 193 -4.84 -10.35 9.13
N LEU A 194 -5.42 -11.49 9.48
CA LEU A 194 -6.10 -12.37 8.53
C LEU A 194 -7.36 -11.73 7.93
N GLU A 195 -8.15 -11.02 8.74
CA GLU A 195 -9.31 -10.26 8.27
C GLU A 195 -8.91 -9.17 7.27
N ARG A 196 -7.80 -8.46 7.54
CA ARG A 196 -7.24 -7.47 6.59
C ARG A 196 -6.76 -8.13 5.31
N ALA A 197 -6.07 -9.27 5.40
CA ALA A 197 -5.65 -10.03 4.22
C ALA A 197 -6.85 -10.46 3.38
N ASN A 198 -7.90 -10.99 4.02
CA ASN A 198 -9.14 -11.38 3.34
C ASN A 198 -9.82 -10.17 2.67
N LYS A 199 -9.83 -9.01 3.32
CA LYS A 199 -10.34 -7.76 2.74
C LYS A 199 -9.56 -7.36 1.48
N VAL A 200 -8.24 -7.53 1.45
CA VAL A 200 -7.42 -7.29 0.25
C VAL A 200 -7.85 -8.22 -0.88
N PHE A 201 -8.04 -9.52 -0.62
CA PHE A 201 -8.52 -10.46 -1.64
C PHE A 201 -9.90 -10.07 -2.18
N ILE A 202 -10.85 -9.72 -1.31
CA ILE A 202 -12.17 -9.23 -1.72
C ILE A 202 -12.06 -7.95 -2.56
N GLN A 203 -11.13 -7.05 -2.25
CA GLN A 203 -10.92 -5.83 -3.02
C GLN A 203 -10.31 -6.11 -4.40
N MET A 204 -9.42 -7.12 -4.51
CA MET A 204 -8.88 -7.59 -5.78
C MET A 204 -9.99 -8.17 -6.67
N ASP A 205 -10.88 -9.00 -6.11
CA ASP A 205 -11.99 -9.59 -6.85
C ASP A 205 -12.99 -8.53 -7.33
N ASN A 206 -13.18 -7.45 -6.55
CA ASN A 206 -14.02 -6.31 -6.91
C ASN A 206 -13.34 -5.30 -7.87
N ARG A 207 -12.15 -5.62 -8.41
CA ARG A 207 -11.34 -4.75 -9.29
C ARG A 207 -10.94 -3.40 -8.69
N ARG A 208 -10.97 -3.27 -7.36
CA ARG A 208 -10.53 -2.06 -6.65
C ARG A 208 -9.05 -2.15 -6.33
N PHE A 209 -8.24 -2.19 -7.37
CA PHE A 209 -6.80 -2.47 -7.26
C PHE A 209 -6.03 -1.46 -6.41
N TYR A 210 -6.37 -0.16 -6.48
CA TYR A 210 -5.74 0.85 -5.62
C TYR A 210 -6.05 0.63 -4.13
N ALA A 211 -7.32 0.33 -3.80
CA ALA A 211 -7.71 0.04 -2.43
C ALA A 211 -7.03 -1.23 -1.90
N ALA A 212 -6.89 -2.24 -2.76
CA ALA A 212 -6.15 -3.47 -2.44
C ALA A 212 -4.67 -3.19 -2.18
N LEU A 213 -4.03 -2.33 -2.97
CA LEU A 213 -2.61 -1.97 -2.81
C LEU A 213 -2.36 -1.20 -1.51
N ARG A 214 -3.25 -0.26 -1.18
CA ARG A 214 -3.24 0.41 0.13
C ARG A 214 -3.51 -0.56 1.27
N GLY A 215 -4.42 -1.51 1.10
CA GLY A 215 -4.67 -2.58 2.07
C GLY A 215 -3.45 -3.48 2.29
N LEU A 216 -2.66 -3.74 1.25
CA LEU A 216 -1.38 -4.45 1.34
C LEU A 216 -0.33 -3.64 2.11
N GLU A 217 -0.23 -2.32 1.87
CA GLU A 217 0.64 -1.43 2.66
C GLU A 217 0.22 -1.36 4.13
N GLU A 218 -1.08 -1.27 4.42
CA GLU A 218 -1.62 -1.31 5.78
C GLU A 218 -1.39 -2.68 6.46
N LEU A 219 -1.31 -3.75 5.69
CA LEU A 219 -0.99 -5.09 6.16
C LEU A 219 0.51 -5.24 6.45
N GLU A 220 1.37 -4.71 5.57
CA GLU A 220 2.82 -4.63 5.79
C GLU A 220 3.15 -3.79 7.03
N GLN A 221 2.51 -2.63 7.19
CA GLN A 221 2.61 -1.81 8.40
C GLN A 221 2.04 -2.52 9.63
N GLY A 222 0.93 -3.26 9.47
CA GLY A 222 0.35 -4.08 10.54
C GLY A 222 1.32 -5.15 11.04
N ILE A 223 1.99 -5.85 10.12
CA ILE A 223 3.04 -6.83 10.42
C ILE A 223 4.20 -6.14 11.16
N ALA A 224 4.68 -5.00 10.66
CA ALA A 224 5.77 -4.24 11.28
C ALA A 224 5.42 -3.74 12.68
N ILE A 225 4.19 -3.26 12.91
CA ILE A 225 3.73 -2.80 14.23
C ILE A 225 3.60 -3.98 15.21
N THR A 226 3.10 -5.13 14.76
CA THR A 226 3.11 -6.36 15.59
C THR A 226 4.52 -6.84 15.92
N GLN A 227 5.52 -6.53 15.11
CA GLN A 227 6.93 -6.81 15.39
C GLN A 227 7.56 -5.80 16.37
N VAL A 228 7.09 -4.54 16.41
CA VAL A 228 7.66 -3.45 17.23
C VAL A 228 6.98 -3.26 18.58
N ALA A 229 5.67 -3.56 18.71
CA ALA A 229 4.92 -3.42 19.98
C ALA A 229 5.47 -4.28 21.14
N VAL A 230 6.41 -5.17 20.86
CA VAL A 230 7.10 -6.02 21.84
C VAL A 230 8.39 -5.38 22.38
N GLY A 231 8.83 -4.24 21.82
CA GLY A 231 10.12 -3.61 22.11
C GLY A 231 10.20 -2.69 23.34
N GLN A 232 9.10 -2.43 24.06
CA GLN A 232 9.09 -1.39 25.12
C GLN A 232 8.84 -1.89 26.56
N THR A 233 8.70 -3.20 26.79
CA THR A 233 8.55 -3.73 28.16
C THR A 233 9.49 -4.90 28.42
N SER A 234 10.65 -4.56 29.01
CA SER A 234 11.49 -5.41 29.87
C SER A 234 12.09 -6.70 29.25
N ARG A 235 13.12 -7.25 29.91
CA ARG A 235 13.92 -8.44 29.54
C ARG A 235 13.14 -9.74 29.17
N GLU A 236 11.82 -9.75 29.29
CA GLU A 236 10.94 -10.84 28.83
C GLU A 236 10.34 -10.59 27.43
N GLY A 237 10.28 -9.33 26.97
CA GLY A 237 9.83 -8.95 25.62
C GLY A 237 10.74 -9.46 24.50
N GLU A 238 12.04 -9.67 24.75
CA GLU A 238 12.94 -10.27 23.75
C GLU A 238 12.57 -11.73 23.41
N LYS A 239 11.96 -12.47 24.35
CA LYS A 239 11.43 -13.83 24.09
C LYS A 239 10.09 -13.81 23.35
N GLU A 240 9.26 -12.80 23.59
CA GLU A 240 7.99 -12.63 22.87
C GLU A 240 8.23 -12.16 21.41
N LYS A 241 9.31 -11.38 21.18
CA LYS A 241 9.78 -10.91 19.87
C LYS A 241 10.21 -12.08 18.97
N ALA A 242 10.79 -13.13 19.57
CA ALA A 242 11.09 -14.38 18.89
C ALA A 242 9.83 -15.22 18.61
N ARG A 243 8.89 -15.30 19.55
CA ARG A 243 7.68 -16.14 19.43
C ARG A 243 6.73 -15.74 18.31
N MET A 244 6.60 -14.44 18.02
CA MET A 244 5.71 -13.98 16.93
C MET A 244 6.39 -13.86 15.58
N ALA A 245 7.69 -13.55 15.54
CA ALA A 245 8.48 -13.60 14.31
C ALA A 245 8.63 -15.04 13.78
N ASP A 246 8.51 -16.05 14.64
CA ASP A 246 8.62 -17.46 14.28
C ASP A 246 7.30 -18.13 13.85
N LEU A 247 6.16 -17.44 13.90
CA LEU A 247 4.93 -17.98 13.34
C LEU A 247 5.10 -18.11 11.82
N THR A 248 5.14 -19.35 11.33
CA THR A 248 5.28 -19.70 9.91
C THR A 248 4.30 -18.93 9.02
N PHE A 249 3.11 -18.62 9.54
CA PHE A 249 2.09 -17.84 8.87
C PHE A 249 2.52 -16.38 8.57
N VAL A 250 3.21 -15.71 9.50
CA VAL A 250 3.65 -14.31 9.29
C VAL A 250 4.74 -14.25 8.22
N LYS A 251 5.67 -15.22 8.23
CA LYS A 251 6.70 -15.36 7.17
C LYS A 251 6.06 -15.64 5.81
N TYR A 252 5.09 -16.56 5.75
CA TYR A 252 4.34 -16.84 4.53
C TYR A 252 3.59 -15.60 4.01
N LEU A 253 3.00 -14.82 4.91
CA LEU A 253 2.29 -13.59 4.55
C LEU A 253 3.27 -12.55 4.00
N GLU A 254 4.42 -12.35 4.63
CA GLU A 254 5.49 -11.46 4.18
C GLU A 254 6.02 -11.85 2.78
N GLU A 255 6.25 -13.14 2.54
CA GLU A 255 6.62 -13.67 1.21
C GLU A 255 5.51 -13.50 0.17
N SER A 256 4.25 -13.56 0.59
CA SER A 256 3.10 -13.44 -0.33
C SER A 256 2.82 -12.01 -0.78
N ILE A 257 3.14 -10.99 0.03
CA ILE A 257 2.91 -9.57 -0.32
C ILE A 257 3.52 -9.18 -1.67
N PRO A 258 4.82 -9.42 -1.97
CA PRO A 258 5.39 -9.07 -3.27
C PRO A 258 4.71 -9.84 -4.42
N THR A 259 4.33 -11.11 -4.21
CA THR A 259 3.60 -11.88 -5.23
C THR A 259 2.19 -11.32 -5.50
N LEU A 260 1.52 -10.80 -4.46
CA LEU A 260 0.21 -10.16 -4.60
C LEU A 260 0.31 -8.81 -5.30
N ARG A 261 1.35 -8.03 -5.02
CA ARG A 261 1.66 -6.79 -5.76
C ARG A 261 1.89 -7.07 -7.24
N GLU A 262 2.65 -8.10 -7.55
CA GLU A 262 2.88 -8.55 -8.93
C GLU A 262 1.58 -8.98 -9.61
N ARG A 263 0.75 -9.77 -8.92
CA ARG A 263 -0.55 -10.20 -9.44
C ARG A 263 -1.50 -9.03 -9.71
N ILE A 264 -1.54 -8.03 -8.83
CA ILE A 264 -2.31 -6.80 -9.06
C ILE A 264 -1.80 -6.08 -10.30
N ARG A 265 -0.47 -5.96 -10.45
CA ARG A 265 0.15 -5.33 -11.61
C ARG A 265 -0.23 -6.05 -12.91
N ASP A 266 -0.17 -7.38 -12.92
CA ASP A 266 -0.49 -8.18 -14.10
C ASP A 266 -1.97 -8.06 -14.50
N GLU A 267 -2.89 -8.08 -13.53
CA GLU A 267 -4.32 -7.90 -13.80
C GLU A 267 -4.63 -6.49 -14.31
N VAL A 268 -4.00 -5.46 -13.75
CA VAL A 268 -4.10 -4.07 -14.23
C VAL A 268 -3.54 -3.94 -15.65
N THR A 269 -2.40 -4.59 -15.92
CA THR A 269 -1.80 -4.59 -17.26
C THR A 269 -2.73 -5.26 -18.27
N LYS A 270 -3.36 -6.36 -17.88
CA LYS A 270 -4.38 -7.03 -18.71
C LYS A 270 -5.58 -6.12 -18.98
N GLU A 271 -6.11 -5.44 -17.95
CA GLU A 271 -7.22 -4.50 -18.12
C GLU A 271 -6.86 -3.34 -19.07
N THR A 272 -5.63 -2.82 -18.98
CA THR A 272 -5.15 -1.79 -19.92
C THR A 272 -5.00 -2.32 -21.35
N LYS A 273 -4.60 -3.58 -21.53
CA LYS A 273 -4.52 -4.22 -22.86
C LYS A 273 -5.90 -4.48 -23.45
N ASP A 274 -6.85 -4.94 -22.64
CA ASP A 274 -8.25 -5.12 -23.05
C ASP A 274 -8.84 -3.77 -23.47
N TRP A 275 -8.53 -2.69 -22.73
CA TRP A 275 -8.88 -1.33 -23.11
C TRP A 275 -8.26 -0.91 -24.45
N LEU A 276 -6.97 -1.19 -24.69
CA LEU A 276 -6.30 -0.89 -25.96
C LEU A 276 -6.95 -1.59 -27.17
N VAL A 277 -7.47 -2.81 -26.97
CA VAL A 277 -8.22 -3.54 -28.01
C VAL A 277 -9.57 -2.89 -28.24
N HIS A 278 -10.30 -2.59 -27.17
CA HIS A 278 -11.61 -1.95 -27.27
C HIS A 278 -11.57 -0.57 -27.94
N VAL A 279 -10.58 0.24 -27.59
CA VAL A 279 -10.35 1.56 -28.20
C VAL A 279 -10.07 1.45 -29.68
N ARG A 280 -9.35 0.41 -30.13
CA ARG A 280 -9.10 0.19 -31.56
C ARG A 280 -10.38 -0.13 -32.34
N GLU A 281 -11.34 -0.84 -31.75
CA GLU A 281 -12.62 -1.12 -32.39
C GLU A 281 -13.50 0.14 -32.49
N LEU A 282 -13.44 0.98 -31.46
CA LEU A 282 -14.19 2.23 -31.40
C LEU A 282 -13.53 3.35 -32.20
N SER A 283 -12.21 3.35 -32.37
CA SER A 283 -11.48 4.42 -33.06
C SER A 283 -11.99 4.62 -34.48
N ARG A 284 -12.27 3.55 -35.23
CA ARG A 284 -12.88 3.68 -36.57
C ARG A 284 -14.19 4.46 -36.54
N LYS A 285 -15.04 4.18 -35.56
CA LYS A 285 -16.33 4.87 -35.40
C LYS A 285 -16.14 6.33 -35.01
N VAL A 286 -15.22 6.61 -34.09
CA VAL A 286 -14.84 7.99 -33.72
C VAL A 286 -14.35 8.75 -34.95
N GLY A 287 -13.46 8.16 -35.74
CA GLY A 287 -12.93 8.81 -36.94
C GLY A 287 -13.98 9.07 -38.01
N ARG A 288 -14.93 8.13 -38.18
CA ARG A 288 -16.09 8.34 -39.05
C ARG A 288 -16.95 9.50 -38.57
N LEU A 289 -17.32 9.54 -37.29
CA LEU A 289 -18.13 10.61 -36.72
C LEU A 289 -17.43 11.97 -36.82
N ALA A 290 -16.12 12.02 -36.56
CA ALA A 290 -15.32 13.23 -36.67
C ALA A 290 -15.29 13.78 -38.11
N MET A 291 -15.13 12.89 -39.10
CA MET A 291 -15.20 13.28 -40.51
C MET A 291 -16.62 13.67 -40.94
N GLU A 292 -17.66 12.97 -40.48
CA GLU A 292 -19.07 13.31 -40.77
C GLU A 292 -19.44 14.69 -40.19
N GLN A 293 -19.00 15.00 -38.96
CA GLN A 293 -19.20 16.31 -38.33
C GLN A 293 -18.47 17.41 -39.11
N THR A 294 -17.25 17.15 -39.56
CA THR A 294 -16.48 18.09 -40.39
C THR A 294 -17.14 18.31 -41.75
N ALA A 295 -17.59 17.26 -42.42
CA ALA A 295 -18.33 17.36 -43.68
C ALA A 295 -19.65 18.13 -43.53
N TYR A 296 -20.37 17.91 -42.43
CA TYR A 296 -21.58 18.67 -42.11
C TYR A 296 -21.28 20.16 -41.90
N ARG A 297 -20.18 20.47 -41.18
CA ARG A 297 -19.69 21.85 -40.99
C ARG A 297 -19.35 22.50 -42.34
N GLN A 298 -18.65 21.79 -43.22
CA GLN A 298 -18.34 22.28 -44.57
C GLN A 298 -19.60 22.57 -45.39
N ALA A 299 -20.56 21.64 -45.43
CA ALA A 299 -21.79 21.79 -46.20
C ALA A 299 -22.61 22.99 -45.73
N ARG A 300 -22.64 23.24 -44.41
CA ARG A 300 -23.30 24.41 -43.82
C ARG A 300 -22.58 25.71 -44.14
N VAL A 301 -21.26 25.77 -43.98
CA VAL A 301 -20.46 26.96 -44.34
C VAL A 301 -20.62 27.29 -45.82
N HIS A 302 -20.61 26.27 -46.69
CA HIS A 302 -20.88 26.44 -48.10
C HIS A 302 -22.30 26.98 -48.33
N ALA A 303 -23.33 26.42 -47.69
CA ALA A 303 -24.71 26.90 -47.82
C ALA A 303 -24.87 28.35 -47.33
N ALA A 304 -24.16 28.73 -46.26
CA ALA A 304 -24.12 30.10 -45.74
C ALA A 304 -23.41 31.06 -46.72
N MET A 305 -22.35 30.61 -47.40
CA MET A 305 -21.62 31.41 -48.40
C MET A 305 -22.38 31.57 -49.72
N THR A 306 -23.07 30.53 -50.19
CA THR A 306 -23.76 30.56 -51.50
C THR A 306 -25.25 30.87 -51.42
N GLY A 307 -25.85 30.82 -50.23
CA GLY A 307 -27.29 31.05 -50.02
C GLY A 307 -28.19 29.93 -50.55
N VAL A 308 -27.62 28.77 -50.93
CA VAL A 308 -28.33 27.60 -51.46
C VAL A 308 -28.36 26.50 -50.40
N ALA A 309 -29.55 25.95 -50.13
CA ALA A 309 -29.73 24.87 -49.16
C ALA A 309 -29.01 23.56 -49.58
N PRO A 310 -28.59 22.69 -48.63
CA PRO A 310 -27.90 21.46 -48.95
C PRO A 310 -28.77 20.56 -49.84
N GLY A 311 -28.28 20.20 -51.04
CA GLY A 311 -28.93 19.23 -51.94
C GLY A 311 -29.70 19.79 -53.14
N GLN A 312 -29.69 21.11 -53.41
CA GLN A 312 -30.25 21.67 -54.65
C GLN A 312 -29.15 22.01 -55.67
N PRO A 313 -29.31 21.64 -56.97
CA PRO A 313 -28.39 22.07 -58.01
C PRO A 313 -28.46 23.59 -58.14
N THR A 314 -27.30 24.24 -58.11
CA THR A 314 -27.15 25.67 -58.41
C THR A 314 -27.79 25.97 -59.77
N PRO A 315 -28.73 26.93 -59.86
CA PRO A 315 -29.29 27.33 -61.15
C PRO A 315 -28.15 27.88 -62.04
N GLU A 316 -27.89 27.20 -63.15
CA GLU A 316 -26.92 27.60 -64.17
C GLU A 316 -27.32 28.98 -64.74
N GLY A 317 -26.71 30.06 -64.25
CA GLY A 317 -26.88 31.38 -64.87
C GLY A 317 -26.72 32.59 -63.97
N GLU A 318 -26.79 32.45 -62.65
CA GLU A 318 -26.68 33.60 -61.75
C GLU A 318 -25.29 33.68 -61.12
N GLN A 319 -24.58 34.77 -61.41
CA GLN A 319 -23.33 35.11 -60.72
C GLN A 319 -23.61 35.19 -59.22
N PRO A 320 -22.76 34.60 -58.35
CA PRO A 320 -22.96 34.68 -56.91
C PRO A 320 -22.86 36.15 -56.51
N GLN A 321 -24.00 36.76 -56.19
CA GLN A 321 -24.03 38.11 -55.65
C GLN A 321 -23.30 38.06 -54.31
N GLN A 322 -22.14 38.69 -54.31
CA GLN A 322 -21.21 38.87 -53.21
C GLN A 322 -21.85 39.74 -52.11
N LYS A 323 -22.93 39.27 -51.49
CA LYS A 323 -23.69 39.98 -50.45
C LYS A 323 -24.16 38.99 -49.38
N ARG A 324 -23.23 38.61 -48.50
CA ARG A 324 -23.40 38.44 -47.04
C ARG A 324 -22.03 38.14 -46.43
N LYS A 325 -21.29 39.20 -46.06
CA LYS A 325 -20.03 39.13 -45.29
C LYS A 325 -20.25 39.06 -43.77
N VAL A 326 -21.49 38.92 -43.34
CA VAL A 326 -21.91 38.70 -41.95
C VAL A 326 -22.61 37.33 -42.01
N SER A 327 -22.08 36.22 -41.52
CA SER A 327 -21.55 36.03 -40.17
C SER A 327 -20.70 34.75 -40.06
N LEU A 328 -19.67 34.54 -40.91
CA LEU A 328 -18.83 33.34 -40.82
C LEU A 328 -18.19 33.20 -39.42
N SER A 329 -17.68 34.31 -38.88
CA SER A 329 -17.07 34.35 -37.54
C SER A 329 -18.07 34.09 -36.41
N VAL A 330 -19.33 34.50 -36.54
CA VAL A 330 -20.36 34.25 -35.51
C VAL A 330 -20.90 32.82 -35.63
N GLU A 331 -21.02 32.28 -36.85
CA GLU A 331 -21.40 30.88 -37.04
C GLU A 331 -20.32 29.93 -36.53
N LEU A 332 -19.04 30.24 -36.72
CA LEU A 332 -17.91 29.49 -36.14
C LEU A 332 -17.93 29.48 -34.61
N VAL A 333 -18.15 30.63 -33.97
CA VAL A 333 -18.21 30.76 -32.49
C VAL A 333 -19.46 30.12 -31.88
N LEU A 334 -20.61 30.17 -32.56
CA LEU A 334 -21.83 29.49 -32.11
C LEU A 334 -21.72 27.96 -32.25
N ASN A 335 -20.82 27.46 -33.09
CA ASN A 335 -20.69 26.03 -33.36
C ASN A 335 -19.90 25.29 -32.27
N GLU A 336 -18.85 25.88 -31.69
CA GLU A 336 -18.09 25.28 -30.57
C GLU A 336 -19.00 24.87 -29.39
N ALA A 337 -20.09 25.60 -29.17
CA ALA A 337 -21.05 25.30 -28.11
C ALA A 337 -21.98 24.09 -28.40
N ASN A 338 -22.00 23.61 -29.65
CA ASN A 338 -22.88 22.54 -30.14
C ASN A 338 -22.09 21.31 -30.66
N GLU A 339 -20.77 21.27 -30.49
CA GLU A 339 -19.95 20.12 -30.86
C GLU A 339 -20.16 19.00 -29.84
N GLU A 340 -20.79 17.91 -30.30
CA GLU A 340 -20.93 16.70 -29.51
C GLU A 340 -19.55 16.11 -29.19
N ASN A 341 -19.37 15.61 -27.97
CA ASN A 341 -18.11 14.99 -27.55
C ASN A 341 -17.85 13.71 -28.34
N LEU A 342 -17.02 13.77 -29.38
CA LEU A 342 -16.72 12.65 -30.30
C LEU A 342 -16.30 11.33 -29.65
N VAL A 343 -15.94 11.36 -28.37
CA VAL A 343 -15.45 10.24 -27.56
C VAL A 343 -16.47 9.79 -26.49
N ASP A 344 -17.48 10.62 -26.15
CA ASP A 344 -18.58 10.31 -25.23
C ASP A 344 -19.90 10.88 -25.77
N ASN A 345 -20.51 10.13 -26.70
CA ASN A 345 -21.77 10.41 -27.38
C ASN A 345 -22.73 9.20 -27.29
N GLU A 346 -23.96 9.33 -27.78
CA GLU A 346 -24.96 8.24 -27.79
C GLU A 346 -24.47 6.98 -28.54
N THR A 347 -23.59 7.14 -29.52
CA THR A 347 -23.09 6.07 -30.39
C THR A 347 -21.75 5.48 -29.96
N VAL A 348 -20.90 6.27 -29.31
CA VAL A 348 -19.54 5.88 -28.91
C VAL A 348 -19.26 6.41 -27.52
N LYS A 349 -18.87 5.52 -26.62
CA LYS A 349 -18.48 5.86 -25.24
C LYS A 349 -17.17 5.18 -24.88
N ILE A 350 -16.08 5.93 -24.90
CA ILE A 350 -14.76 5.43 -24.52
C ILE A 350 -14.52 5.76 -23.04
N ASP A 351 -14.47 4.72 -22.21
CA ASP A 351 -14.13 4.86 -20.80
C ASP A 351 -12.61 4.86 -20.61
N PHE A 352 -12.01 5.99 -20.25
CA PHE A 352 -10.56 6.10 -20.01
C PHE A 352 -10.13 5.63 -18.60
N ARG A 353 -11.07 5.27 -17.71
CA ARG A 353 -10.75 4.87 -16.34
C ARG A 353 -9.72 3.74 -16.27
N PRO A 354 -9.80 2.65 -17.07
CA PRO A 354 -8.79 1.59 -17.04
C PRO A 354 -7.37 2.08 -17.34
N LEU A 355 -7.23 2.99 -18.31
CA LEU A 355 -5.93 3.56 -18.69
C LEU A 355 -5.33 4.40 -17.55
N TYR A 356 -6.13 5.30 -16.97
CA TYR A 356 -5.65 6.17 -15.90
C TYR A 356 -5.48 5.44 -14.56
N GLN A 357 -6.31 4.44 -14.28
CA GLN A 357 -6.13 3.53 -13.16
C GLN A 357 -4.82 2.75 -13.33
N GLY A 358 -4.54 2.24 -14.53
CA GLY A 358 -3.27 1.61 -14.88
C GLY A 358 -2.09 2.52 -14.62
N LEU A 359 -2.13 3.75 -15.13
CA LEU A 359 -1.10 4.76 -14.91
C LEU A 359 -0.90 5.07 -13.42
N HIS A 360 -1.99 5.24 -12.66
CA HIS A 360 -1.92 5.58 -11.25
C HIS A 360 -1.29 4.46 -10.43
N ILE A 361 -1.72 3.21 -10.67
CA ILE A 361 -1.18 2.03 -9.96
C ILE A 361 0.31 1.83 -10.28
N HIS A 362 0.70 1.94 -11.55
CA HIS A 362 2.12 1.87 -11.93
C HIS A 362 2.93 3.02 -11.33
N THR A 363 2.32 4.19 -11.11
CA THR A 363 2.96 5.30 -10.38
C THR A 363 3.15 4.95 -8.90
N THR A 364 2.17 4.35 -8.24
CA THR A 364 2.31 3.90 -6.84
C THR A 364 3.37 2.81 -6.67
N LEU A 365 3.58 1.98 -7.70
CA LEU A 365 4.61 0.94 -7.73
C LEU A 365 6.01 1.47 -8.12
N GLY A 366 6.14 2.75 -8.47
CA GLY A 366 7.42 3.33 -8.95
C GLY A 366 7.81 2.92 -10.38
N LEU A 367 6.91 2.31 -11.14
CA LEU A 367 7.14 1.79 -12.51
C LEU A 367 6.50 2.69 -13.59
N ARG A 368 6.34 3.98 -13.30
CA ARG A 368 5.63 4.93 -14.18
C ARG A 368 6.24 5.00 -15.59
N ASP A 369 7.56 5.12 -15.69
CA ASP A 369 8.22 5.32 -16.98
C ASP A 369 8.20 4.06 -17.86
N GLN A 370 8.24 2.87 -17.23
CA GLN A 370 8.06 1.60 -17.93
C GLN A 370 6.66 1.51 -18.53
N PHE A 371 5.62 1.87 -17.77
CA PHE A 371 4.25 1.88 -18.26
C PHE A 371 4.06 2.84 -19.44
N LYS A 372 4.63 4.06 -19.36
CA LYS A 372 4.59 5.01 -20.48
C LYS A 372 5.25 4.46 -21.73
N THR A 373 6.45 3.88 -21.58
CA THR A 373 7.19 3.30 -22.71
C THR A 373 6.41 2.15 -23.35
N GLN A 374 5.80 1.30 -22.54
CA GLN A 374 4.96 0.20 -23.03
C GLN A 374 3.73 0.73 -23.77
N TYR A 375 3.03 1.72 -23.22
CA TYR A 375 1.89 2.36 -23.86
C TYR A 375 2.28 3.01 -25.21
N GLU A 376 3.38 3.76 -25.25
CA GLU A 376 3.88 4.38 -26.48
C GLU A 376 4.24 3.34 -27.55
N SER A 377 4.87 2.22 -27.14
CA SER A 377 5.20 1.10 -28.01
C SER A 377 3.95 0.42 -28.57
N ASP A 378 2.98 0.10 -27.72
CA ASP A 378 1.75 -0.58 -28.11
C ASP A 378 0.90 0.30 -29.05
N ARG A 379 0.76 1.59 -28.74
CA ARG A 379 0.06 2.55 -29.61
C ARG A 379 0.77 2.76 -30.94
N ARG A 380 2.12 2.77 -30.95
CA ARG A 380 2.89 2.82 -32.20
C ARG A 380 2.65 1.58 -33.06
N ALA A 381 2.70 0.38 -32.47
CA ALA A 381 2.43 -0.86 -33.18
C ALA A 381 0.98 -0.92 -33.73
N GLN A 382 0.00 -0.39 -32.99
CA GLN A 382 -1.37 -0.26 -33.48
C GLN A 382 -1.48 0.69 -34.68
N LEU A 383 -0.79 1.84 -34.63
CA LEU A 383 -0.74 2.76 -35.76
C LEU A 383 -0.06 2.11 -36.99
N ASP A 384 1.09 1.47 -36.79
CA ASP A 384 1.81 0.82 -37.89
C ASP A 384 0.93 -0.24 -38.58
N LEU A 385 0.11 -0.97 -37.82
CA LEU A 385 -0.88 -1.91 -38.36
C LEU A 385 -1.96 -1.21 -39.19
N VAL A 386 -2.49 -0.07 -38.71
CA VAL A 386 -3.45 0.74 -39.48
C VAL A 386 -2.82 1.25 -40.77
N LEU A 387 -1.59 1.75 -40.71
CA LEU A 387 -0.85 2.28 -41.86
C LEU A 387 -0.46 1.19 -42.88
N SER A 388 -0.36 -0.07 -42.44
CA SER A 388 -0.07 -1.21 -43.32
C SER A 388 -1.29 -1.72 -44.10
N SER A 389 -2.46 -1.10 -43.96
CA SER A 389 -3.69 -1.54 -44.62
C SER A 389 -3.56 -1.58 -46.15
N HIS A 390 -4.11 -2.64 -46.76
CA HIS A 390 -4.09 -2.85 -48.20
C HIS A 390 -5.48 -2.58 -48.78
N PHE A 391 -5.56 -1.63 -49.72
CA PHE A 391 -6.75 -1.34 -50.53
C PHE A 391 -6.28 -0.94 -51.93
N THR A 392 -7.15 -1.03 -52.93
CA THR A 392 -6.88 -0.56 -54.31
C THR A 392 -7.75 0.66 -54.62
N LEU A 393 -7.35 1.49 -55.59
CA LEU A 393 -8.16 2.63 -56.03
C LEU A 393 -8.36 2.56 -57.55
N ARG A 394 -8.92 1.43 -58.03
CA ARG A 394 -9.16 1.20 -59.47
C ARG A 394 -10.60 1.48 -59.88
N GLY A 395 -11.55 1.33 -58.97
CA GLY A 395 -12.98 1.60 -59.20
C GLY A 395 -13.66 2.19 -57.98
N VAL A 396 -14.90 2.65 -58.17
CA VAL A 396 -15.72 3.27 -57.11
C VAL A 396 -16.03 2.29 -55.98
N GLU A 397 -16.11 0.98 -56.29
CA GLU A 397 -16.35 -0.08 -55.30
C GLU A 397 -15.22 -0.19 -54.25
N ASP A 398 -13.98 0.16 -54.62
CA ASP A 398 -12.84 0.07 -53.72
C ASP A 398 -12.74 1.26 -52.73
N MET A 399 -13.58 2.28 -52.89
CA MET A 399 -13.56 3.51 -52.07
C MET A 399 -13.85 3.24 -50.60
N VAL A 400 -14.64 2.22 -50.29
CA VAL A 400 -14.96 1.82 -48.91
C VAL A 400 -13.70 1.47 -48.12
N GLY A 401 -12.71 0.86 -48.79
CA GLY A 401 -11.42 0.53 -48.17
C GLY A 401 -10.61 1.79 -47.83
N PHE A 402 -10.61 2.77 -48.72
CA PHE A 402 -9.93 4.05 -48.52
C PHE A 402 -10.61 4.91 -47.44
N GLU A 403 -11.95 4.98 -47.45
CA GLU A 403 -12.72 5.66 -46.39
C GLU A 403 -12.41 5.05 -45.01
N SER A 404 -12.45 3.72 -44.91
CA SER A 404 -12.13 3.01 -43.66
C SER A 404 -10.71 3.29 -43.19
N PHE A 405 -9.74 3.35 -44.11
CA PHE A 405 -8.36 3.69 -43.82
C PHE A 405 -8.22 5.12 -43.25
N LEU A 406 -8.90 6.10 -43.84
CA LEU A 406 -8.90 7.47 -43.33
C LEU A 406 -9.60 7.55 -41.96
N TRP A 407 -10.73 6.88 -41.77
CA TRP A 407 -11.43 6.83 -40.48
C TRP A 407 -10.58 6.20 -39.38
N ASP A 408 -9.85 5.13 -39.66
CA ASP A 408 -8.96 4.49 -38.68
C ASP A 408 -7.85 5.45 -38.22
N ILE A 409 -7.28 6.23 -39.14
CA ILE A 409 -6.23 7.23 -38.83
C ILE A 409 -6.82 8.37 -38.00
N VAL A 410 -7.90 9.00 -38.45
CA VAL A 410 -8.53 10.10 -37.71
C VAL A 410 -8.90 9.64 -36.31
N GLY A 411 -9.57 8.49 -36.20
CA GLY A 411 -9.95 7.91 -34.92
C GLY A 411 -8.78 7.68 -33.98
N PHE A 412 -7.65 7.20 -34.50
CA PHE A 412 -6.43 7.02 -33.71
C PHE A 412 -5.94 8.37 -33.16
N PHE A 413 -5.78 9.39 -34.00
CA PHE A 413 -5.23 10.69 -33.60
C PHE A 413 -6.18 11.53 -32.74
N VAL A 414 -7.50 11.36 -32.89
CA VAL A 414 -8.49 11.97 -31.99
C VAL A 414 -8.41 11.36 -30.59
N VAL A 415 -8.23 10.04 -30.48
CA VAL A 415 -8.03 9.42 -29.17
C VAL A 415 -6.71 9.87 -28.54
N GLU A 416 -5.63 9.98 -29.32
CA GLU A 416 -4.34 10.47 -28.81
C GLU A 416 -4.40 11.94 -28.37
N SER A 417 -5.13 12.81 -29.08
CA SER A 417 -5.30 14.22 -28.66
C SER A 417 -6.04 14.29 -27.33
N VAL A 418 -7.14 13.55 -27.19
CA VAL A 418 -7.91 13.50 -25.93
C VAL A 418 -7.08 12.95 -24.77
N VAL A 419 -6.29 11.90 -24.99
CA VAL A 419 -5.37 11.37 -23.95
C VAL A 419 -4.28 12.39 -23.59
N GLY A 420 -3.80 13.17 -24.56
CA GLY A 420 -2.84 14.25 -24.37
C GLY A 420 -3.41 15.42 -23.56
N GLU A 421 -4.64 15.83 -23.84
CA GLU A 421 -5.34 16.95 -23.19
C GLU A 421 -5.83 16.59 -21.78
N THR A 422 -6.38 15.38 -21.60
CA THR A 422 -6.97 14.92 -20.34
C THR A 422 -5.90 14.65 -19.25
N GLY A 423 -4.61 14.77 -19.59
CA GLY A 423 -3.59 15.09 -18.60
C GLY A 423 -3.25 13.96 -17.62
N GLY A 424 -2.68 12.86 -18.12
CA GLY A 424 -1.96 11.86 -17.30
C GLY A 424 -0.43 11.95 -17.40
N GLY A 425 0.08 12.80 -18.30
CA GLY A 425 1.50 12.80 -18.68
C GLY A 425 1.96 11.47 -19.30
N LEU A 426 1.03 10.72 -19.90
CA LEU A 426 1.30 9.46 -20.62
C LEU A 426 2.17 9.70 -21.84
N ARG A 427 1.86 10.76 -22.58
CA ARG A 427 2.57 11.17 -23.79
C ARG A 427 2.63 12.69 -23.86
N THR A 428 3.73 13.23 -24.36
CA THR A 428 3.88 14.68 -24.58
C THR A 428 3.32 15.07 -25.93
N ARG A 429 2.89 16.34 -26.09
CA ARG A 429 2.42 16.86 -27.39
C ARG A 429 3.46 16.65 -28.49
N ALA A 430 4.73 16.93 -28.20
CA ALA A 430 5.84 16.69 -29.14
C ALA A 430 5.99 15.21 -29.57
N ALA A 431 5.72 14.26 -28.67
CA ALA A 431 5.77 12.83 -29.00
C ALA A 431 4.58 12.39 -29.87
N ILE A 432 3.42 13.05 -29.77
CA ILE A 432 2.28 12.86 -30.67
C ILE A 432 2.60 13.46 -32.05
N GLU A 433 3.14 14.68 -32.09
CA GLU A 433 3.56 15.34 -33.35
C GLU A 433 4.58 14.51 -34.13
N LYS A 434 5.60 13.97 -33.47
CA LYS A 434 6.58 13.06 -34.11
C LYS A 434 5.93 11.79 -34.67
N LEU A 435 4.92 11.27 -34.00
CA LEU A 435 4.18 10.09 -34.48
C LEU A 435 3.28 10.45 -35.67
N TRP A 436 2.69 11.65 -35.65
CA TRP A 436 1.95 12.21 -36.79
C TRP A 436 2.84 12.43 -38.02
N GLU A 437 4.03 13.01 -37.89
CA GLU A 437 4.97 13.20 -39.00
C GLU A 437 5.34 11.87 -39.69
N SER A 438 5.56 10.82 -38.88
CA SER A 438 5.80 9.47 -39.37
C SER A 438 4.58 8.91 -40.10
N ALA A 439 3.37 9.12 -39.55
CA ALA A 439 2.12 8.66 -40.16
C ALA A 439 1.86 9.36 -41.49
N VAL A 440 2.04 10.69 -41.58
CA VAL A 440 1.89 11.47 -42.81
C VAL A 440 2.77 10.92 -43.92
N THR A 441 4.02 10.61 -43.62
CA THR A 441 4.96 10.03 -44.61
C THR A 441 4.44 8.71 -45.18
N SER A 442 3.90 7.84 -44.33
CA SER A 442 3.28 6.58 -44.76
C SER A 442 1.98 6.80 -45.53
N ILE A 443 1.11 7.71 -45.09
CA ILE A 443 -0.14 8.06 -45.77
C ILE A 443 0.16 8.55 -47.19
N LEU A 444 1.10 9.48 -47.35
CA LEU A 444 1.54 9.99 -48.65
C LEU A 444 2.00 8.86 -49.57
N SER A 445 2.82 7.94 -49.05
CA SER A 445 3.33 6.79 -49.81
C SER A 445 2.20 5.84 -50.23
N VAL A 446 1.32 5.46 -49.29
CA VAL A 446 0.21 4.53 -49.53
C VAL A 446 -0.80 5.13 -50.50
N THR A 447 -1.21 6.39 -50.30
CA THR A 447 -2.15 7.08 -51.17
C THR A 447 -1.56 7.30 -52.57
N SER A 448 -0.31 7.73 -52.67
CA SER A 448 0.34 7.92 -53.98
C SER A 448 0.50 6.61 -54.75
N SER A 449 0.93 5.53 -54.08
CA SER A 449 1.09 4.21 -54.71
C SER A 449 -0.24 3.68 -55.27
N ASN A 450 -1.31 3.78 -54.49
CA ASN A 450 -2.64 3.28 -54.91
C ASN A 450 -3.28 4.12 -56.01
N LEU A 451 -2.86 5.38 -56.17
CA LEU A 451 -3.36 6.30 -57.20
C LEU A 451 -2.61 6.25 -58.52
N GLN A 452 -1.45 5.57 -58.61
CA GLN A 452 -0.66 5.51 -59.86
C GLN A 452 -1.44 4.89 -61.02
N ASP A 453 -2.19 3.83 -60.72
CA ASP A 453 -2.99 3.06 -61.69
C ASP A 453 -4.41 3.62 -61.91
N CYS A 454 -4.81 4.66 -61.18
CA CYS A 454 -6.15 5.23 -61.29
C CYS A 454 -6.28 6.04 -62.59
N GLY A 455 -7.19 5.61 -63.48
CA GLY A 455 -7.44 6.24 -64.78
C GLY A 455 -8.75 7.04 -64.87
N SER A 456 -9.61 7.02 -63.85
CA SER A 456 -10.94 7.62 -63.89
C SER A 456 -10.94 9.04 -63.27
N PRO A 457 -11.28 10.09 -64.03
CA PRO A 457 -11.35 11.45 -63.51
C PRO A 457 -12.39 11.63 -62.39
N ASP A 458 -13.51 10.91 -62.43
CA ASP A 458 -14.58 11.02 -61.43
C ASP A 458 -14.14 10.46 -60.07
N LEU A 459 -13.34 9.37 -60.04
CA LEU A 459 -12.79 8.81 -58.80
C LEU A 459 -11.84 9.81 -58.11
N PHE A 460 -11.03 10.54 -58.88
CA PHE A 460 -10.16 11.59 -58.34
C PHE A 460 -10.96 12.72 -57.66
N LEU A 461 -12.16 13.03 -58.14
CA LEU A 461 -13.03 14.04 -57.50
C LEU A 461 -13.57 13.53 -56.16
N GLU A 462 -13.99 12.27 -56.07
CA GLU A 462 -14.46 11.67 -54.82
C GLU A 462 -13.32 11.56 -53.79
N ILE A 463 -12.13 11.11 -54.22
CA ILE A 463 -10.93 11.03 -53.37
C ILE A 463 -10.55 12.41 -52.85
N LYS A 464 -10.63 13.44 -53.71
CA LYS A 464 -10.39 14.83 -53.32
C LYS A 464 -11.35 15.26 -52.20
N LEU A 465 -12.65 14.98 -52.30
CA LEU A 465 -13.63 15.36 -51.28
C LEU A 465 -13.36 14.69 -49.94
N LEU A 466 -13.01 13.40 -49.96
CA LEU A 466 -12.63 12.65 -48.75
C LEU A 466 -11.35 13.20 -48.12
N LEU A 467 -10.32 13.49 -48.92
CA LEU A 467 -9.05 14.03 -48.44
C LEU A 467 -9.18 15.45 -47.88
N ILE A 468 -9.99 16.32 -48.49
CA ILE A 468 -10.26 17.65 -47.93
C ILE A 468 -10.93 17.54 -46.56
N THR A 469 -11.93 16.67 -46.44
CA THR A 469 -12.59 16.40 -45.16
C THR A 469 -11.61 15.85 -44.12
N PHE A 470 -10.77 14.90 -44.52
CA PHE A 470 -9.72 14.32 -43.67
C PHE A 470 -8.73 15.37 -43.16
N ILE A 471 -8.21 16.21 -44.06
CA ILE A 471 -7.24 17.26 -43.75
C ILE A 471 -7.84 18.27 -42.76
N GLN A 472 -9.03 18.79 -43.06
CA GLN A 472 -9.69 19.78 -42.19
C GLN A 472 -10.09 19.21 -40.84
N THR A 473 -10.44 17.92 -40.78
CA THR A 473 -10.75 17.25 -39.50
C THR A 473 -9.53 17.28 -38.59
N LEU A 474 -8.35 16.94 -39.12
CA LEU A 474 -7.10 16.90 -38.35
C LEU A 474 -6.52 18.29 -38.06
N GLU A 475 -6.72 19.25 -38.96
CA GLU A 475 -6.40 20.66 -38.73
C GLU A 475 -7.18 21.21 -37.52
N GLY A 476 -8.44 20.77 -37.31
CA GLY A 476 -9.23 21.09 -36.13
C GLY A 476 -8.67 20.57 -34.80
N TYR A 477 -7.73 19.63 -34.83
CA TYR A 477 -7.00 19.12 -33.65
C TYR A 477 -5.54 19.63 -33.58
N ASP A 478 -5.26 20.73 -34.28
CA ASP A 478 -3.96 21.41 -34.35
C ASP A 478 -2.82 20.52 -34.88
N TYR A 479 -3.13 19.55 -35.75
CA TYR A 479 -2.09 18.75 -36.43
C TYR A 479 -1.55 19.49 -37.66
N ASN A 480 -0.23 19.39 -37.91
CA ASN A 480 0.37 19.98 -39.10
C ASN A 480 0.00 19.19 -40.36
N VAL A 481 -0.78 19.79 -41.25
CA VAL A 481 -1.31 19.16 -42.46
C VAL A 481 -0.69 19.67 -43.77
N GLU A 482 0.36 20.51 -43.72
CA GLU A 482 0.98 21.16 -44.89
C GLU A 482 1.33 20.17 -46.02
N ARG A 483 1.98 19.05 -45.68
CA ARG A 483 2.36 18.02 -46.67
C ARG A 483 1.16 17.31 -47.31
N LEU A 484 0.02 17.26 -46.62
CA LEU A 484 -1.20 16.69 -47.19
C LEU A 484 -1.83 17.65 -48.21
N TYR A 485 -1.71 18.96 -48.00
CA TYR A 485 -2.09 19.94 -49.02
C TYR A 485 -1.19 19.87 -50.27
N GLU A 486 0.12 19.60 -50.10
CA GLU A 486 1.02 19.34 -51.23
C GLU A 486 0.58 18.11 -52.04
N LEU A 487 0.16 17.02 -51.36
CA LEU A 487 -0.41 15.84 -52.01
C LEU A 487 -1.64 16.24 -52.84
N MET A 488 -2.55 17.03 -52.28
CA MET A 488 -3.75 17.52 -52.97
C MET A 488 -3.40 18.32 -54.23
N GLY A 489 -2.34 19.13 -54.19
CA GLY A 489 -1.80 19.80 -55.38
C GLY A 489 -1.27 18.81 -56.43
N GLY A 490 -0.59 17.75 -56.00
CA GLY A 490 -0.18 16.63 -56.88
C GLY A 490 -1.36 15.89 -57.51
N LEU A 491 -2.43 15.64 -56.75
CA LEU A 491 -3.67 15.04 -57.26
C LEU A 491 -4.33 15.91 -58.32
N PHE A 492 -4.33 17.23 -58.12
CA PHE A 492 -4.84 18.16 -59.13
C PHE A 492 -4.06 18.08 -60.44
N ALA A 493 -2.73 18.08 -60.37
CA ALA A 493 -1.89 17.96 -61.55
C ALA A 493 -2.16 16.66 -62.32
N ARG A 494 -2.31 15.54 -61.60
CA ARG A 494 -2.64 14.24 -62.20
C ARG A 494 -4.05 14.22 -62.81
N TYR A 495 -5.05 14.75 -62.12
CA TYR A 495 -6.41 14.89 -62.63
C TYR A 495 -6.46 15.72 -63.92
N ALA A 496 -5.77 16.87 -63.93
CA ALA A 496 -5.70 17.74 -65.10
C ALA A 496 -5.06 17.02 -66.30
N GLU A 497 -4.00 16.24 -66.07
CA GLU A 497 -3.36 15.47 -67.15
C GLU A 497 -4.28 14.35 -67.67
N LEU A 498 -4.97 13.61 -66.80
CA LEU A 498 -5.95 12.58 -67.22
C LEU A 498 -7.09 13.18 -68.04
N MET A 499 -7.64 14.31 -67.59
CA MET A 499 -8.68 15.04 -68.32
C MET A 499 -8.19 15.53 -69.68
N LYS A 500 -6.94 15.98 -69.76
CA LYS A 500 -6.30 16.44 -71.00
C LYS A 500 -6.06 15.30 -71.98
N VAL A 501 -5.53 14.17 -71.52
CA VAL A 501 -5.32 12.97 -72.37
C VAL A 501 -6.66 12.47 -72.89
N GLY A 502 -7.67 12.34 -72.03
CA GLY A 502 -9.01 11.90 -72.44
C GLY A 502 -9.75 12.90 -73.33
N ALA A 503 -9.50 14.20 -73.19
CA ALA A 503 -10.00 15.21 -74.12
C ALA A 503 -9.29 15.12 -75.49
N SER A 504 -7.97 14.96 -75.49
CA SER A 504 -7.15 14.88 -76.71
C SER A 504 -7.50 13.66 -77.55
N GLU A 505 -7.68 12.50 -76.92
CA GLU A 505 -8.07 11.27 -77.62
C GLU A 505 -9.47 11.39 -78.25
N ARG A 506 -10.43 11.96 -77.52
CA ARG A 506 -11.78 12.23 -78.06
C ARG A 506 -11.76 13.22 -79.21
N ILE A 507 -10.96 14.29 -79.11
CA ILE A 507 -10.79 15.27 -80.18
C ILE A 507 -10.18 14.59 -81.41
N ARG A 508 -9.14 13.76 -81.23
CA ARG A 508 -8.50 13.01 -82.31
C ARG A 508 -9.48 12.09 -83.02
N MET A 509 -10.25 11.29 -82.28
CA MET A 509 -11.29 10.43 -82.86
C MET A 509 -12.33 11.23 -83.67
N ILE A 510 -12.75 12.39 -83.17
CA ILE A 510 -13.69 13.26 -83.90
C ILE A 510 -13.07 13.75 -85.20
N VAL A 511 -11.82 14.21 -85.18
CA VAL A 511 -11.13 14.73 -86.37
C VAL A 511 -10.89 13.62 -87.41
N GLU A 512 -10.57 12.40 -86.97
CA GLU A 512 -10.38 11.25 -87.87
C GLU A 512 -11.69 10.75 -88.50
N LEU A 513 -12.82 10.90 -87.80
CA LEU A 513 -14.16 10.50 -88.27
C LEU A 513 -14.92 11.61 -88.99
N ASP A 514 -14.41 12.84 -89.00
CA ASP A 514 -15.10 13.99 -89.59
C ASP A 514 -15.03 13.93 -91.12
N ASP A 515 -16.16 14.18 -91.77
CA ASP A 515 -16.25 14.24 -93.24
C ASP A 515 -15.90 15.64 -93.78
N PHE A 516 -15.60 16.58 -92.88
CA PHE A 516 -15.30 18.00 -93.14
C PHE A 516 -16.36 18.70 -94.00
N SER A 517 -17.58 18.15 -94.04
CA SER A 517 -18.68 18.69 -94.82
C SER A 517 -19.38 19.84 -94.07
N PRO A 518 -19.84 20.89 -94.78
CA PRO A 518 -20.61 21.97 -94.16
C PRO A 518 -21.85 21.43 -93.42
N MET A 519 -21.97 21.72 -92.13
CA MET A 519 -23.10 21.23 -91.33
C MET A 519 -24.43 21.83 -91.79
N ILE A 520 -25.41 20.97 -92.06
CA ILE A 520 -26.77 21.35 -92.41
C ILE A 520 -27.65 21.27 -91.14
N ILE A 521 -28.33 22.36 -90.81
CA ILE A 521 -29.31 22.41 -89.72
C ILE A 521 -30.71 22.43 -90.33
N ASP A 522 -31.55 21.47 -89.96
CA ASP A 522 -32.91 21.35 -90.49
C ASP A 522 -33.97 22.03 -89.61
N ASN A 523 -33.67 22.31 -88.34
CA ASN A 523 -34.64 22.80 -87.35
C ASN A 523 -34.14 24.00 -86.53
N GLN A 524 -35.05 24.94 -86.21
CA GLN A 524 -34.80 26.12 -85.35
C GLN A 524 -34.27 25.75 -83.96
N SER A 525 -34.77 24.67 -83.36
CA SER A 525 -34.34 24.20 -82.04
C SER A 525 -32.87 23.80 -81.99
N GLN A 526 -32.37 23.13 -83.04
CA GLN A 526 -30.95 22.76 -83.16
C GLN A 526 -30.08 24.01 -83.35
N TYR A 527 -30.56 25.01 -84.09
CA TYR A 527 -29.86 26.29 -84.26
C TYR A 527 -29.73 27.08 -82.95
N GLU A 528 -30.75 27.09 -82.10
CA GLU A 528 -30.74 27.80 -80.80
C GLU A 528 -29.88 27.13 -79.73
N GLN A 529 -29.67 25.81 -79.83
CA GLN A 529 -28.81 25.07 -78.90
C GLN A 529 -27.31 25.33 -79.15
N LEU A 530 -26.90 25.68 -80.37
CA LEU A 530 -25.49 25.88 -80.75
C LEU A 530 -24.83 27.10 -80.09
N PRO A 531 -25.43 28.31 -80.04
CA PRO A 531 -24.87 29.44 -79.30
C PRO A 531 -24.83 29.19 -77.79
N ARG A 532 -25.81 28.46 -77.24
CA ARG A 532 -25.88 28.14 -75.81
C ARG A 532 -24.79 27.16 -75.38
N SER A 533 -24.47 26.17 -76.21
CA SER A 533 -23.43 25.18 -75.90
C SER A 533 -22.01 25.72 -76.02
N LEU A 534 -21.77 26.78 -76.81
CA LEU A 534 -20.42 27.27 -77.12
C LEU A 534 -20.09 28.64 -76.55
N ARG A 535 -21.09 29.37 -76.03
CA ARG A 535 -20.99 30.81 -75.70
C ARG A 535 -20.31 31.65 -76.79
N LEU A 536 -20.38 31.20 -78.05
CA LEU A 536 -19.98 32.03 -79.18
C LEU A 536 -20.98 33.19 -79.23
N SER A 537 -20.47 34.42 -79.36
CA SER A 537 -21.31 35.54 -79.79
C SER A 537 -22.16 35.06 -80.97
N PRO A 538 -23.46 35.42 -81.04
CA PRO A 538 -24.39 34.84 -82.00
C PRO A 538 -23.69 34.75 -83.36
N ILE A 539 -23.55 33.56 -83.93
CA ILE A 539 -22.86 33.34 -85.21
C ILE A 539 -23.41 34.30 -86.28
N ALA A 540 -24.67 34.74 -86.10
CA ALA A 540 -25.34 35.83 -86.80
C ALA A 540 -24.61 37.21 -86.83
N LYS A 541 -23.70 37.51 -85.90
CA LYS A 541 -22.93 38.78 -85.85
C LYS A 541 -21.60 38.71 -86.60
N SER A 542 -21.12 37.52 -86.96
CA SER A 542 -19.76 37.35 -87.49
C SER A 542 -19.63 37.56 -89.01
N GLY A 543 -20.69 37.92 -89.73
CA GLY A 543 -20.61 38.20 -91.17
C GLY A 543 -20.16 37.02 -92.05
N LEU A 544 -20.10 35.79 -91.50
CA LEU A 544 -19.60 34.59 -92.19
C LEU A 544 -20.66 33.88 -93.05
N GLY A 545 -21.84 34.49 -93.20
CA GLY A 545 -22.78 34.17 -94.26
C GLY A 545 -23.28 35.49 -94.83
N GLY A 546 -22.96 35.78 -96.08
CA GLY A 546 -23.42 36.97 -96.82
C GLY A 546 -24.93 36.96 -97.12
N ALA A 547 -25.76 36.45 -96.20
CA ALA A 547 -27.20 36.35 -96.37
C ALA A 547 -27.91 37.44 -95.56
N SER A 548 -28.57 38.31 -96.32
CA SER A 548 -29.43 39.40 -95.84
C SER A 548 -30.45 38.92 -94.79
N ALA A 549 -30.82 39.85 -93.91
CA ALA A 549 -31.80 39.81 -92.84
C ALA A 549 -33.13 39.05 -93.10
N ALA A 550 -33.49 38.81 -94.36
CA ALA A 550 -34.73 38.14 -94.78
C ALA A 550 -34.62 36.60 -94.81
N LEU A 551 -33.42 36.01 -94.86
CA LEU A 551 -33.19 34.55 -94.77
C LEU A 551 -33.06 34.07 -93.31
N ARG A 552 -33.55 34.87 -92.35
CA ARG A 552 -33.32 34.63 -90.92
C ARG A 552 -34.10 33.45 -90.32
N ASN A 553 -35.13 32.94 -91.02
CA ASN A 553 -36.08 31.93 -90.50
C ASN A 553 -36.34 30.74 -91.46
N VAL A 554 -35.48 30.48 -92.45
CA VAL A 554 -35.67 29.36 -93.41
C VAL A 554 -34.64 28.27 -93.14
N PHE A 555 -35.14 27.05 -92.91
CA PHE A 555 -34.36 25.82 -92.81
C PHE A 555 -34.60 24.97 -94.06
N PRO A 556 -33.60 24.21 -94.55
CA PRO A 556 -32.31 23.94 -93.93
C PRO A 556 -31.25 25.04 -94.11
N ARG A 557 -30.40 25.22 -93.10
CA ARG A 557 -29.27 26.17 -93.09
C ARG A 557 -27.94 25.46 -93.18
N THR A 558 -27.07 25.93 -94.07
CA THR A 558 -25.67 25.49 -94.15
C THR A 558 -24.77 26.39 -93.31
N LEU A 559 -23.92 25.79 -92.49
CA LEU A 559 -22.90 26.48 -91.69
C LEU A 559 -21.51 26.31 -92.33
N PRO A 560 -20.59 27.28 -92.16
CA PRO A 560 -19.27 27.23 -92.77
C PRO A 560 -18.29 26.24 -92.12
N PHE A 561 -18.75 25.43 -91.17
CA PHE A 561 -17.94 24.47 -90.42
C PHE A 561 -18.66 23.13 -90.30
N SER A 562 -17.88 22.07 -90.09
CA SER A 562 -18.36 20.70 -89.92
C SER A 562 -18.96 20.44 -88.54
N LYS A 563 -19.65 19.30 -88.40
CA LYS A 563 -20.18 18.83 -87.12
C LYS A 563 -19.06 18.55 -86.11
N GLY A 564 -17.86 18.18 -86.57
CA GLY A 564 -16.69 17.95 -85.71
C GLY A 564 -16.28 19.17 -84.89
N VAL A 565 -16.32 20.38 -85.47
CA VAL A 565 -15.95 21.62 -84.77
C VAL A 565 -16.80 21.84 -83.51
N PHE A 566 -18.10 21.55 -83.58
CA PHE A 566 -18.99 21.68 -82.42
C PHE A 566 -18.68 20.67 -81.31
N GLN A 567 -18.41 19.43 -81.70
CA GLN A 567 -18.09 18.36 -80.75
C GLN A 567 -16.76 18.64 -80.04
N VAL A 568 -15.76 19.18 -80.76
CA VAL A 568 -14.48 19.60 -80.18
C VAL A 568 -14.67 20.73 -79.18
N CYS A 569 -15.44 21.77 -79.52
CA CYS A 569 -15.69 22.86 -78.59
C CYS A 569 -16.48 22.42 -77.35
N ASP A 570 -17.42 21.47 -77.47
CA ASP A 570 -18.12 20.89 -76.32
C ASP A 570 -17.16 20.10 -75.40
N ILE A 571 -16.20 19.36 -75.97
CA ILE A 571 -15.16 18.67 -75.21
C ILE A 571 -14.26 19.66 -74.47
N VAL A 572 -13.80 20.72 -75.14
CA VAL A 572 -12.98 21.77 -74.51
C VAL A 572 -13.75 22.45 -73.37
N ARG A 573 -15.05 22.73 -73.56
CA ARG A 573 -15.90 23.26 -72.50
C ARG A 573 -16.01 22.30 -71.32
N LYS A 574 -16.24 21.01 -71.57
CA LYS A 574 -16.29 19.98 -70.51
C LYS A 574 -14.95 19.87 -69.78
N PHE A 575 -13.83 20.00 -70.49
CA PHE A 575 -12.48 20.05 -69.89
C PHE A 575 -12.31 21.27 -68.98
N ILE A 576 -12.65 22.48 -69.47
CA ILE A 576 -12.57 23.72 -68.69
C ILE A 576 -13.46 23.65 -67.44
N ASN A 577 -14.71 23.19 -67.61
CA ASN A 577 -15.63 23.03 -66.48
C ASN A 577 -15.13 21.98 -65.47
N GLY A 578 -14.55 20.87 -65.93
CA GLY A 578 -13.94 19.87 -65.06
C GLY A 578 -12.74 20.42 -64.28
N TYR A 579 -11.90 21.22 -64.94
CA TYR A 579 -10.78 21.90 -64.31
C TYR A 579 -11.25 22.85 -63.19
N TYR A 580 -12.24 23.70 -63.47
CA TYR A 580 -12.82 24.59 -62.45
C TYR A 580 -13.52 23.82 -61.33
N ARG A 581 -14.24 22.73 -61.64
CA ARG A 581 -14.87 21.87 -60.64
C ARG A 581 -13.85 21.24 -59.69
N PHE A 582 -12.67 20.87 -60.20
CA PHE A 582 -11.60 20.40 -59.32
C PHE A 582 -10.91 21.55 -58.58
N ALA A 583 -10.80 22.75 -59.16
CA ALA A 583 -10.23 23.91 -58.47
C ALA A 583 -11.16 24.47 -57.36
N GLU A 584 -12.47 24.36 -57.53
CA GLU A 584 -13.49 24.70 -56.52
C GLU A 584 -13.30 23.81 -55.28
N GLY A 585 -12.93 24.40 -54.14
CA GLY A 585 -12.61 23.69 -52.89
C GLY A 585 -11.13 23.74 -52.48
N PHE A 586 -10.22 24.23 -53.33
CA PHE A 586 -8.85 24.60 -52.92
C PHE A 586 -8.74 26.05 -52.40
N MET A 587 -9.74 26.88 -52.69
CA MET A 587 -9.77 28.27 -52.26
C MET A 587 -10.44 28.41 -50.90
N HIS A 588 -9.72 28.06 -49.83
CA HIS A 588 -9.97 28.58 -48.49
C HIS A 588 -8.64 28.93 -47.83
#